data_AF-A0A3N9NV71-F1
#
_entry.id   AF-A0A3N9NV71-F1
#
_cell.length_a   1.000
_cell.length_b   1.000
_cell.length_c   1.000
_cell.angle_alpha   90.00
_cell.angle_beta   90.00
_cell.angle_gamma   90.00
#
_symmetry.space_group_name_H-M   'P 1'
#
loop_
_entity.id
_entity.type
_entity.pdbx_description
1 polymer ?
#
loop_
_entity_poly.entity_id
_entity_poly.type
_entity_poly.pdbx_seq_one_letter_code
_entity_poly.pdbx_strand_id
1 'polypeptide(L)'
;MSKCIDPEIGKLIGLYELQQLSKKEIKKFEAHLLECEACFQKVYELLPTAEVLRKHRKEFQISVQSEKISQKINFFNKPARYALAFAMLLCLFILPKPFRENIAYLSEINPVPYRGIRLKGDYQKTAFDHGIIAFERGDYKTAIDSLTLSVAQDSGNVYALLYCGLSYALKDTIMPESSDLKKAVFYLERTIEHSSAAVSESMISEGQWILANVYLKLNSIDEAKAELRLLTEKDSDYQRISKMTLNNLKHVRRLSILQIMLEKIKKG
;
A
#
# COMPACT_ATOMS: atom_id res chain seq x y z
N MET A 1 -24.93 -21.25 -3.20
CA MET A 1 -24.31 -20.41 -4.26
C MET A 1 -24.93 -20.80 -5.58
N SER A 2 -25.43 -19.82 -6.34
CA SER A 2 -25.99 -20.04 -7.67
C SER A 2 -24.90 -20.57 -8.61
N LYS A 3 -25.28 -21.52 -9.48
CA LYS A 3 -24.37 -22.03 -10.51
C LYS A 3 -24.39 -21.08 -11.71
N CYS A 4 -23.25 -20.98 -12.39
CA CYS A 4 -23.15 -20.23 -13.64
C CYS A 4 -24.10 -20.81 -14.70
N ILE A 5 -24.77 -19.93 -15.47
CA ILE A 5 -25.72 -20.30 -16.53
C ILE A 5 -24.98 -20.97 -17.71
N ASP A 6 -23.76 -20.49 -18.02
CA ASP A 6 -22.90 -21.03 -19.07
C ASP A 6 -21.48 -21.30 -18.50
N PRO A 7 -21.20 -22.53 -18.06
CA PRO A 7 -19.91 -22.88 -17.47
C PRO A 7 -18.70 -22.62 -18.36
N GLU A 8 -18.85 -22.67 -19.69
CA GLU A 8 -17.73 -22.41 -20.61
C GLU A 8 -17.38 -20.92 -20.64
N ILE A 9 -18.38 -20.04 -20.62
CA ILE A 9 -18.15 -18.59 -20.46
C ILE A 9 -17.60 -18.29 -19.06
N GLY A 10 -18.10 -18.97 -18.02
CA GLY A 10 -17.63 -18.82 -16.65
C GLY A 10 -16.12 -19.11 -16.46
N LYS A 11 -15.52 -19.99 -17.27
CA LYS A 11 -14.08 -20.25 -17.26
C LYS A 11 -13.23 -19.06 -17.69
N LEU A 12 -13.82 -18.10 -18.42
CA LEU A 12 -13.11 -16.92 -18.93
C LEU A 12 -12.83 -15.86 -17.86
N ILE A 13 -13.43 -15.98 -16.67
CA ILE A 13 -13.33 -14.97 -15.60
C ILE A 13 -11.88 -14.61 -15.23
N GLY A 14 -10.99 -15.60 -15.11
CA GLY A 14 -9.58 -15.35 -14.79
C GLY A 14 -8.84 -14.61 -15.91
N LEU A 15 -9.14 -14.94 -17.16
CA LEU A 15 -8.56 -14.27 -18.33
C LEU A 15 -9.10 -12.85 -18.49
N TYR A 16 -10.37 -12.62 -18.14
CA TYR A 16 -10.99 -11.29 -18.12
C TYR A 16 -10.28 -10.37 -17.13
N GLU A 17 -10.09 -10.81 -15.88
CA GLU A 17 -9.42 -10.00 -14.85
C GLU A 17 -7.98 -9.62 -15.22
N LEU A 18 -7.28 -10.54 -15.89
CA LEU A 18 -5.90 -10.37 -16.36
C LEU A 18 -5.77 -9.62 -17.71
N GLN A 19 -6.89 -9.18 -18.29
CA GLN A 19 -6.97 -8.52 -19.59
C GLN A 19 -6.28 -9.33 -20.70
N GLN A 20 -6.56 -10.64 -20.73
CA GLN A 20 -6.01 -11.58 -21.71
C GLN A 20 -7.04 -12.07 -22.73
N LEU A 21 -8.31 -11.69 -22.59
CA LEU A 21 -9.35 -12.01 -23.56
C LEU A 21 -9.23 -11.16 -24.82
N SER A 22 -9.56 -11.75 -25.98
CA SER A 22 -9.74 -11.01 -27.21
C SER A 22 -10.96 -10.07 -27.13
N LYS A 23 -11.02 -9.04 -27.98
CA LYS A 23 -12.18 -8.11 -28.03
C LYS A 23 -13.53 -8.83 -28.21
N LYS A 24 -13.55 -9.95 -28.95
CA LYS A 24 -14.75 -10.75 -29.18
C LYS A 24 -15.17 -11.51 -27.93
N GLU A 25 -14.21 -12.05 -27.17
CA GLU A 25 -14.46 -12.77 -25.92
C GLU A 25 -14.88 -11.82 -24.80
N ILE A 26 -14.28 -10.62 -24.72
CA ILE A 26 -14.69 -9.58 -23.76
C ILE A 26 -16.18 -9.27 -23.94
N LYS A 27 -16.62 -8.95 -25.15
CA LYS A 27 -18.04 -8.64 -25.42
C LYS A 27 -18.98 -9.79 -25.04
N LYS A 28 -18.58 -11.04 -25.30
CA LYS A 28 -19.36 -12.22 -24.92
C LYS A 28 -19.43 -12.39 -23.41
N PHE A 29 -18.32 -12.20 -22.71
CA PHE A 29 -18.24 -12.34 -21.27
C PHE A 29 -19.01 -11.22 -20.55
N GLU A 30 -18.88 -9.97 -21.00
CA GLU A 30 -19.63 -8.83 -20.47
C GLU A 30 -21.14 -9.01 -20.65
N ALA A 31 -21.60 -9.47 -21.82
CA ALA A 31 -23.01 -9.80 -22.03
C ALA A 31 -23.49 -10.87 -21.05
N HIS A 32 -22.67 -11.90 -20.81
CA HIS A 32 -22.98 -12.95 -19.83
C HIS A 32 -23.02 -12.42 -18.39
N LEU A 33 -22.15 -11.48 -18.01
CA LEU A 33 -22.17 -10.88 -16.66
C LEU A 33 -23.48 -10.16 -16.36
N LEU A 34 -24.12 -9.57 -17.38
CA LEU A 34 -25.43 -8.93 -17.24
C LEU A 34 -26.56 -9.91 -16.93
N GLU A 35 -26.41 -11.18 -17.34
CA GLU A 35 -27.44 -12.21 -17.21
C GLU A 35 -27.15 -13.21 -16.07
N CYS A 36 -25.88 -13.33 -15.64
CA CYS A 36 -25.44 -14.37 -14.71
C CYS A 36 -24.86 -13.78 -13.41
N GLU A 37 -25.72 -13.63 -12.40
CA GLU A 37 -25.39 -13.13 -11.06
C GLU A 37 -24.21 -13.87 -10.40
N ALA A 38 -24.10 -15.20 -10.60
CA ALA A 38 -23.02 -16.01 -10.05
C ALA A 38 -21.64 -15.58 -10.58
N CYS A 39 -21.55 -15.20 -11.86
CA CYS A 39 -20.31 -14.75 -12.48
C CYS A 39 -20.01 -13.30 -12.10
N PHE A 40 -21.04 -12.45 -12.02
CA PHE A 40 -20.91 -11.08 -11.54
C PHE A 40 -20.34 -11.01 -10.12
N GLN A 41 -20.93 -11.77 -9.19
CA GLN A 41 -20.48 -11.86 -7.80
C GLN A 41 -19.03 -12.33 -7.70
N LYS A 42 -18.66 -13.34 -8.51
CA LYS A 42 -17.29 -13.87 -8.52
C LYS A 42 -16.27 -12.87 -9.08
N VAL A 43 -16.63 -12.07 -10.07
CA VAL A 43 -15.78 -10.97 -10.58
C VAL A 43 -15.53 -9.96 -9.45
N TYR A 44 -16.60 -9.57 -8.74
CA TYR A 44 -16.50 -8.64 -7.62
C TYR A 44 -15.62 -9.16 -6.48
N GLU A 45 -15.77 -10.43 -6.11
CA GLU A 45 -14.93 -11.09 -5.10
C GLU A 45 -13.45 -11.16 -5.50
N LEU A 46 -13.16 -11.25 -6.80
CA LEU A 46 -11.79 -11.30 -7.32
C LEU A 46 -11.13 -9.92 -7.44
N LEU A 47 -11.87 -8.81 -7.35
CA LEU A 47 -11.33 -7.45 -7.54
C LEU A 47 -10.06 -7.16 -6.72
N PRO A 48 -9.99 -7.43 -5.40
CA PRO A 48 -8.79 -7.13 -4.62
C PRO A 48 -7.57 -7.95 -5.08
N THR A 49 -7.80 -9.18 -5.53
CA THR A 49 -6.72 -10.05 -6.02
C THR A 49 -6.31 -9.63 -7.43
N ALA A 50 -7.27 -9.26 -8.27
CA ALA A 50 -7.03 -8.77 -9.63
C ALA A 50 -6.22 -7.47 -9.62
N GLU A 51 -6.45 -6.55 -8.68
CA GLU A 51 -5.66 -5.33 -8.53
C GLU A 51 -4.19 -5.62 -8.22
N VAL A 52 -3.92 -6.52 -7.27
CA VAL A 52 -2.55 -6.95 -6.96
C VAL A 52 -1.89 -7.60 -8.17
N LEU A 53 -2.60 -8.50 -8.86
CA LEU A 53 -2.09 -9.16 -10.08
C LEU A 53 -1.85 -8.17 -11.23
N ARG A 54 -2.67 -7.13 -11.38
CA ARG A 54 -2.46 -6.07 -12.38
C ARG A 54 -1.23 -5.24 -12.05
N LYS A 55 -1.05 -4.87 -10.78
CA LYS A 55 0.12 -4.12 -10.30
C LYS A 55 1.42 -4.89 -10.55
N HIS A 56 1.39 -6.22 -10.37
CA HIS A 56 2.54 -7.11 -10.52
C HIS A 56 2.53 -7.94 -11.83
N ARG A 57 1.78 -7.51 -12.85
CA ARG A 57 1.54 -8.30 -14.07
C ARG A 57 2.81 -8.79 -14.77
N LYS A 58 3.83 -7.93 -14.86
CA LYS A 58 5.10 -8.25 -15.54
C LYS A 58 5.86 -9.35 -14.81
N GLU A 59 5.91 -9.27 -13.49
CA GLU A 59 6.58 -10.27 -12.64
C GLU A 59 5.89 -11.64 -12.76
N PHE A 60 4.56 -11.63 -12.78
CA PHE A 60 3.77 -12.85 -12.94
C PHE A 60 3.92 -13.48 -14.34
N GLN A 61 4.00 -12.67 -15.40
CA GLN A 61 4.26 -13.20 -16.75
C GLN A 61 5.63 -13.88 -16.85
N ILE A 62 6.65 -13.30 -16.20
CA ILE A 62 8.00 -13.87 -16.17
C ILE A 62 8.00 -15.21 -15.41
N SER A 63 7.34 -15.28 -14.26
CA SER A 63 7.30 -16.52 -13.47
C SER A 63 6.57 -17.65 -14.21
N VAL A 64 5.41 -17.37 -14.82
CA VAL A 64 4.65 -18.37 -15.59
C VAL A 64 5.40 -18.86 -16.83
N GLN A 65 6.14 -17.97 -17.51
CA GLN A 65 7.00 -18.37 -18.64
C GLN A 65 8.21 -19.20 -18.16
N SER A 66 8.78 -18.88 -17.01
CA SER A 66 9.92 -19.61 -16.45
C SER A 66 9.57 -21.04 -15.99
N GLU A 67 8.33 -21.28 -15.54
CA GLU A 67 7.86 -22.64 -15.22
C GLU A 67 7.74 -23.55 -16.44
N LYS A 68 7.31 -23.00 -17.59
CA LYS A 68 7.31 -23.75 -18.86
C LYS A 68 8.73 -24.14 -19.32
N ILE A 69 9.73 -23.34 -18.94
CA ILE A 69 11.14 -23.63 -19.20
C ILE A 69 11.64 -24.71 -18.21
N SER A 70 11.25 -24.64 -16.94
CA SER A 70 11.60 -25.63 -15.91
C SER A 70 11.08 -27.04 -16.23
N GLN A 71 9.85 -27.17 -16.77
CA GLN A 71 9.31 -28.47 -17.18
C GLN A 71 10.11 -29.12 -18.34
N LYS A 72 10.81 -28.33 -19.17
CA LYS A 72 11.71 -28.84 -20.21
C LYS A 72 13.09 -29.27 -19.68
N ILE A 73 13.47 -28.88 -18.47
CA ILE A 73 14.81 -29.12 -17.90
C ILE A 73 14.89 -30.44 -17.11
N ASN A 74 13.77 -31.14 -16.91
CA ASN A 74 13.72 -32.46 -16.25
C ASN A 74 14.35 -33.63 -17.05
N PHE A 75 15.02 -33.36 -18.19
CA PHE A 75 15.62 -34.39 -19.04
C PHE A 75 17.16 -34.51 -18.96
N PHE A 76 17.86 -33.66 -18.19
CA PHE A 76 19.34 -33.70 -18.13
C PHE A 76 19.91 -34.07 -16.76
N ASN A 77 20.39 -35.32 -16.69
CA ASN A 77 21.50 -35.91 -15.93
C ASN A 77 21.84 -35.42 -14.49
N LYS A 78 21.91 -36.40 -13.58
CA LYS A 78 22.26 -36.33 -12.14
C LYS A 78 23.48 -35.44 -11.73
N PRO A 79 24.57 -35.25 -12.50
CA PRO A 79 25.64 -34.31 -12.12
C PRO A 79 25.23 -32.83 -12.05
N ALA A 80 24.15 -32.42 -12.75
CA ALA A 80 23.69 -31.03 -12.74
C ALA A 80 23.15 -30.57 -11.37
N ARG A 81 22.72 -31.51 -10.50
CA ARG A 81 22.16 -31.19 -9.18
C ARG A 81 23.19 -30.61 -8.21
N TYR A 82 24.44 -31.05 -8.29
CA TYR A 82 25.52 -30.55 -7.44
C TYR A 82 26.03 -29.18 -7.93
N ALA A 83 26.10 -28.97 -9.24
CA ALA A 83 26.44 -27.67 -9.82
C ALA A 83 25.38 -26.61 -9.48
N LEU A 84 24.08 -26.97 -9.51
CA LEU A 84 22.99 -26.08 -9.09
C LEU A 84 23.06 -25.74 -7.60
N ALA A 85 23.32 -26.72 -6.73
CA ALA A 85 23.46 -26.46 -5.29
C ALA A 85 24.64 -25.53 -5.00
N PHE A 86 25.79 -25.75 -5.66
CA PHE A 86 26.98 -24.92 -5.51
C PHE A 86 26.77 -23.50 -6.08
N ALA A 87 26.12 -23.38 -7.23
CA ALA A 87 25.75 -22.08 -7.81
C ALA A 87 24.74 -21.31 -6.94
N MET A 88 23.77 -22.00 -6.32
CA MET A 88 22.85 -21.38 -5.36
C MET A 88 23.58 -20.84 -4.12
N LEU A 89 24.56 -21.61 -3.64
CA LEU A 89 25.43 -21.22 -2.53
C LEU A 89 26.34 -20.05 -2.90
N LEU A 90 26.90 -20.04 -4.12
CA LEU A 90 27.73 -18.95 -4.63
C LEU A 90 26.91 -17.67 -4.88
N CYS A 91 25.68 -17.80 -5.40
CA CYS A 91 24.73 -16.68 -5.52
C CYS A 91 24.41 -16.08 -4.15
N LEU A 92 24.27 -16.89 -3.09
CA LEU A 92 24.12 -16.38 -1.72
C LEU A 92 25.35 -15.59 -1.22
N PHE A 93 26.53 -15.77 -1.81
CA PHE A 93 27.76 -15.05 -1.46
C PHE A 93 28.05 -13.81 -2.32
N ILE A 94 27.60 -13.79 -3.59
CA ILE A 94 27.82 -12.68 -4.53
C ILE A 94 26.64 -11.69 -4.55
N LEU A 95 25.45 -12.12 -4.10
CA LEU A 95 24.31 -11.21 -4.02
C LEU A 95 24.62 -10.04 -3.06
N PRO A 96 24.35 -8.79 -3.49
CA PRO A 96 24.57 -7.60 -2.68
C PRO A 96 23.87 -7.73 -1.33
N LYS A 97 24.46 -7.09 -0.30
CA LYS A 97 24.05 -7.06 1.12
C LYS A 97 22.59 -7.46 1.35
N PRO A 98 22.33 -8.34 2.35
CA PRO A 98 21.06 -9.00 2.55
C PRO A 98 19.94 -8.00 2.36
N PHE A 99 19.03 -8.36 1.46
CA PHE A 99 17.77 -7.68 1.17
C PHE A 99 17.23 -7.12 2.49
N ARG A 100 17.54 -5.85 2.81
CA ARG A 100 16.80 -5.13 3.84
C ARG A 100 15.43 -5.08 3.23
N GLU A 101 14.56 -6.01 3.61
CA GLU A 101 13.18 -6.04 3.16
C GLU A 101 12.66 -4.63 3.34
N ASN A 102 12.52 -3.92 2.22
CA ASN A 102 12.19 -2.52 2.26
C ASN A 102 10.72 -2.44 2.64
N ILE A 103 10.42 -2.52 3.94
CA ILE A 103 9.06 -2.55 4.47
C ILE A 103 8.23 -1.34 4.05
N ALA A 104 8.85 -0.30 3.46
CA ALA A 104 8.14 0.77 2.79
C ALA A 104 7.18 0.25 1.70
N TYR A 105 7.38 -0.95 1.14
CA TYR A 105 6.39 -1.54 0.22
C TYR A 105 5.02 -1.82 0.90
N LEU A 106 5.00 -1.99 2.23
CA LEU A 106 3.77 -2.12 3.01
C LEU A 106 3.13 -0.77 3.32
N SER A 107 3.85 0.33 3.08
CA SER A 107 3.31 1.68 3.29
C SER A 107 2.50 2.09 2.07
N GLU A 108 1.23 2.43 2.30
CA GLU A 108 0.36 2.99 1.28
C GLU A 108 -0.22 4.30 1.79
N ILE A 109 0.27 5.40 1.24
CA ILE A 109 -0.19 6.75 1.56
C ILE A 109 -0.90 7.27 0.31
N ASN A 110 -2.23 7.28 0.39
CA ASN A 110 -3.09 7.81 -0.66
C ASN A 110 -3.60 9.20 -0.26
N PRO A 111 -3.80 10.11 -1.22
CA PRO A 111 -4.41 11.40 -0.92
C PRO A 111 -5.83 11.21 -0.39
N VAL A 112 -6.15 11.92 0.68
CA VAL A 112 -7.46 11.93 1.30
C VAL A 112 -8.20 13.18 0.81
N PRO A 113 -9.37 13.06 0.18
CA PRO A 113 -10.13 14.23 -0.25
C PRO A 113 -10.68 14.98 0.96
N TYR A 114 -10.59 16.32 0.92
CA TYR A 114 -11.17 17.17 1.95
C TYR A 114 -12.71 17.15 1.90
N ARG A 115 -13.34 16.77 3.02
CA ARG A 115 -14.80 16.63 3.14
C ARG A 115 -15.48 17.77 3.92
N GLY A 116 -14.80 18.88 4.18
CA GLY A 116 -15.40 20.01 4.89
C GLY A 116 -16.54 20.66 4.11
N ILE A 117 -17.55 21.17 4.84
CA ILE A 117 -18.67 21.92 4.26
C ILE A 117 -18.14 23.25 3.75
N ARG A 118 -18.00 23.38 2.43
CA ARG A 118 -17.69 24.67 1.78
C ARG A 118 -18.99 25.44 1.58
N LEU A 119 -19.21 26.52 2.33
CA LEU A 119 -20.33 27.43 2.09
C LEU A 119 -20.09 28.19 0.79
N LYS A 120 -21.04 28.06 -0.15
CA LYS A 120 -20.95 28.65 -1.49
C LYS A 120 -21.06 30.18 -1.38
N GLY A 121 -19.94 30.89 -1.50
CA GLY A 121 -19.87 32.36 -1.42
C GLY A 121 -18.73 32.86 -0.56
N ASP A 122 -18.18 32.02 0.32
CA ASP A 122 -17.04 32.37 1.19
C ASP A 122 -15.70 32.00 0.54
N TYR A 123 -15.56 32.32 -0.75
CA TYR A 123 -14.32 32.15 -1.51
C TYR A 123 -13.32 33.26 -1.11
N GLN A 124 -12.93 33.33 0.17
CA GLN A 124 -11.86 34.20 0.64
C GLN A 124 -10.77 33.43 1.37
N LYS A 125 -9.80 32.98 0.56
CA LYS A 125 -8.35 33.23 0.69
C LYS A 125 -7.68 32.97 2.06
N THR A 126 -8.19 32.09 2.90
CA THR A 126 -7.36 31.66 4.04
C THR A 126 -6.18 30.85 3.52
N ALA A 127 -5.06 30.90 4.24
CA ALA A 127 -3.90 30.09 3.90
C ALA A 127 -4.26 28.59 3.89
N PHE A 128 -5.22 28.19 4.73
CA PHE A 128 -5.80 26.86 4.73
C PHE A 128 -6.48 26.50 3.40
N ASP A 129 -7.42 27.32 2.93
CA ASP A 129 -8.17 27.04 1.70
C ASP A 129 -7.24 26.95 0.49
N HIS A 130 -6.27 27.85 0.40
CA HIS A 130 -5.26 27.82 -0.65
C HIS A 130 -4.44 26.51 -0.59
N GLY A 131 -4.08 26.09 0.62
CA GLY A 131 -3.38 24.84 0.86
C GLY A 131 -4.17 23.61 0.45
N ILE A 132 -5.45 23.54 0.79
CA ILE A 132 -6.33 22.44 0.40
C ILE A 132 -6.55 22.41 -1.11
N ILE A 133 -6.75 23.55 -1.77
CA ILE A 133 -6.90 23.61 -3.24
C ILE A 133 -5.62 23.11 -3.93
N ALA A 134 -4.44 23.50 -3.43
CA ALA A 134 -3.16 23.00 -3.95
C ALA A 134 -3.01 21.49 -3.72
N PHE A 135 -3.38 21.00 -2.54
CA PHE A 135 -3.37 19.58 -2.19
C PHE A 135 -4.23 18.74 -3.14
N GLU A 136 -5.48 19.17 -3.38
CA GLU A 136 -6.42 18.50 -4.30
C GLU A 136 -5.90 18.45 -5.74
N ARG A 137 -5.04 19.40 -6.13
CA ARG A 137 -4.36 19.42 -7.44
C ARG A 137 -3.08 18.59 -7.49
N GLY A 138 -2.66 18.00 -6.36
CA GLY A 138 -1.39 17.29 -6.23
C GLY A 138 -0.16 18.19 -6.17
N ASP A 139 -0.33 19.51 -6.02
CA ASP A 139 0.77 20.45 -5.81
C ASP A 139 1.14 20.51 -4.33
N TYR A 140 1.79 19.44 -3.86
CA TYR A 140 2.11 19.29 -2.45
C TYR A 140 3.09 20.34 -1.94
N LYS A 141 3.91 20.95 -2.81
CA LYS A 141 4.83 22.02 -2.40
C LYS A 141 4.05 23.27 -2.00
N THR A 142 3.17 23.75 -2.88
CA THR A 142 2.31 24.89 -2.59
C THR A 142 1.35 24.61 -1.43
N ALA A 143 0.87 23.37 -1.32
CA ALA A 143 0.05 22.92 -0.20
C ALA A 143 0.81 23.05 1.13
N ILE A 144 2.03 22.52 1.21
CA ILE A 144 2.90 22.63 2.40
C ILE A 144 3.10 24.09 2.80
N ASP A 145 3.47 24.96 1.86
CA ASP A 145 3.76 26.37 2.17
C ASP A 145 2.52 27.06 2.76
N SER A 146 1.35 26.83 2.16
CA SER A 146 0.10 27.48 2.56
C SER A 146 -0.48 26.89 3.86
N LEU A 147 -0.43 25.56 4.02
CA LEU A 147 -0.90 24.89 5.24
C LEU A 147 0.01 25.21 6.43
N THR A 148 1.32 25.33 6.21
CA THR A 148 2.25 25.75 7.28
C THR A 148 1.95 27.17 7.75
N LEU A 149 1.63 28.10 6.84
CA LEU A 149 1.16 29.43 7.20
C LEU A 149 -0.14 29.37 8.00
N SER A 150 -1.08 28.50 7.62
CA SER A 150 -2.31 28.29 8.39
C SER A 150 -2.05 27.77 9.80
N VAL A 151 -1.14 26.80 9.96
CA VAL A 151 -0.74 26.27 11.28
C VAL A 151 -0.02 27.35 12.11
N ALA A 152 0.74 28.24 11.48
CA ALA A 152 1.39 29.34 12.19
C ALA A 152 0.37 30.38 12.70
N GLN A 153 -0.74 30.57 11.99
CA GLN A 153 -1.84 31.45 12.41
C GLN A 153 -2.71 30.82 13.50
N ASP A 154 -3.00 29.52 13.38
CA ASP A 154 -3.73 28.73 14.36
C ASP A 154 -3.06 27.36 14.56
N SER A 155 -2.22 27.29 15.60
CA SER A 155 -1.46 26.08 15.92
C SER A 155 -2.31 24.89 16.39
N GLY A 156 -3.60 25.13 16.68
CA GLY A 156 -4.59 24.13 17.07
C GLY A 156 -5.50 23.69 15.92
N ASN A 157 -5.32 24.22 14.70
CA ASN A 157 -6.10 23.82 13.54
C ASN A 157 -5.73 22.39 13.10
N VAL A 158 -6.48 21.41 13.62
CA VAL A 158 -6.27 19.98 13.39
C VAL A 158 -6.32 19.61 11.91
N TYR A 159 -7.16 20.27 11.11
CA TYR A 159 -7.20 20.04 9.67
C TYR A 159 -5.92 20.52 8.99
N ALA A 160 -5.46 21.73 9.32
CA ALA A 160 -4.22 22.26 8.75
C ALA A 160 -3.03 21.38 9.12
N LEU A 161 -2.96 20.89 10.37
CA LEU A 161 -1.94 19.94 10.82
C LEU A 161 -1.99 18.62 10.03
N LEU A 162 -3.18 18.01 9.92
CA LEU A 162 -3.36 16.73 9.22
C LEU A 162 -2.91 16.83 7.76
N TYR A 163 -3.44 17.82 7.03
CA TYR A 163 -3.16 17.99 5.61
C TYR A 163 -1.71 18.44 5.38
N CYS A 164 -1.08 19.17 6.31
CA CYS A 164 0.34 19.49 6.21
C CYS A 164 1.19 18.23 6.33
N GLY A 165 0.92 17.39 7.34
CA GLY A 165 1.59 16.11 7.53
C GLY A 165 1.44 15.16 6.33
N LEU A 166 0.21 15.05 5.80
CA LEU A 166 -0.08 14.26 4.62
C LEU A 166 0.61 14.81 3.36
N SER A 167 0.67 16.14 3.18
CA SER A 167 1.37 16.76 2.06
C SER A 167 2.87 16.46 2.06
N TYR A 168 3.53 16.51 3.23
CA TYR A 168 4.93 16.11 3.37
C TYR A 168 5.14 14.63 3.02
N ALA A 169 4.26 13.75 3.50
CA ALA A 169 4.34 12.31 3.23
C ALA A 169 4.12 11.96 1.74
N LEU A 170 3.20 12.67 1.07
CA LEU A 170 2.94 12.50 -0.36
C LEU A 170 4.04 13.12 -1.23
N LYS A 171 4.60 14.28 -0.84
CA LYS A 171 5.75 14.88 -1.51
C LYS A 171 6.93 13.92 -1.55
N ASP A 172 7.29 13.29 -0.42
CA ASP A 172 8.38 12.31 -0.34
C ASP A 172 8.15 11.10 -1.28
N THR A 173 6.89 10.73 -1.52
CA THR A 173 6.55 9.65 -2.44
C THR A 173 6.86 10.00 -3.91
N ILE A 174 6.84 11.30 -4.26
CA ILE A 174 7.16 11.80 -5.61
C ILE A 174 8.65 12.18 -5.70
N MET A 175 9.18 12.84 -4.67
CA MET A 175 10.55 13.35 -4.58
C MET A 175 11.14 12.96 -3.22
N PRO A 176 11.79 11.80 -3.11
CA PRO A 176 12.24 11.27 -1.83
C PRO A 176 13.28 12.18 -1.16
N GLU A 177 12.92 12.76 -0.02
CA GLU A 177 13.77 13.62 0.81
C GLU A 177 13.56 13.20 2.27
N SER A 178 14.57 12.55 2.88
CA SER A 178 14.45 11.96 4.23
C SER A 178 14.07 12.97 5.33
N SER A 179 14.26 14.27 5.10
CA SER A 179 13.81 15.34 6.00
C SER A 179 12.30 15.52 6.02
N ASP A 180 11.60 15.24 4.92
CA ASP A 180 10.17 15.52 4.78
C ASP A 180 9.32 14.52 5.55
N LEU A 181 9.72 13.24 5.59
CA LEU A 181 9.03 12.24 6.41
C LEU A 181 9.07 12.58 7.91
N LYS A 182 10.17 13.17 8.41
CA LYS A 182 10.25 13.61 9.81
C LYS A 182 9.32 14.79 10.09
N LYS A 183 9.17 15.71 9.14
CA LYS A 183 8.18 16.79 9.24
C LYS A 183 6.77 16.24 9.18
N ALA A 184 6.51 15.24 8.34
CA ALA A 184 5.22 14.56 8.30
C ALA A 184 4.86 13.98 9.67
N VAL A 185 5.78 13.24 10.31
CA VAL A 185 5.60 12.74 11.69
C VAL A 185 5.23 13.88 12.64
N PHE A 186 6.02 14.96 12.66
CA PHE A 186 5.79 16.11 13.54
C PHE A 186 4.37 16.68 13.42
N TYR A 187 3.87 16.90 12.21
CA TYR A 187 2.52 17.44 12.02
C TYR A 187 1.41 16.45 12.35
N LEU A 188 1.60 15.15 12.05
CA LEU A 188 0.62 14.11 12.33
C LEU A 188 0.49 13.80 13.83
N GLU A 189 1.60 13.78 14.57
CA GLU A 189 1.57 13.65 16.03
C GLU A 189 0.82 14.81 16.67
N ARG A 190 1.07 16.05 16.22
CA ARG A 190 0.31 17.22 16.67
C ARG A 190 -1.16 17.16 16.30
N THR A 191 -1.50 16.56 15.16
CA THR A 191 -2.91 16.35 14.78
C THR A 191 -3.64 15.49 15.83
N ILE A 192 -2.98 14.44 16.31
CA ILE A 192 -3.52 13.53 17.33
C ILE A 192 -3.55 14.22 18.70
N GLU A 193 -2.48 14.95 19.06
CA GLU A 193 -2.37 15.69 20.33
C GLU A 193 -3.45 16.77 20.47
N HIS A 194 -3.69 17.56 19.42
CA HIS A 194 -4.65 18.66 19.42
C HIS A 194 -6.08 18.24 19.08
N SER A 195 -6.33 16.94 18.91
CA SER A 195 -7.67 16.42 18.68
C SER A 195 -8.54 16.61 19.93
N SER A 196 -9.43 17.60 19.87
CA SER A 196 -10.44 17.83 20.92
C SER A 196 -11.67 16.94 20.70
N ALA A 197 -12.55 16.85 21.70
CA ALA A 197 -13.81 16.10 21.57
C ALA A 197 -14.74 16.59 20.43
N ALA A 198 -14.47 17.76 19.85
CA ALA A 198 -15.20 18.29 18.69
C ALA A 198 -14.70 17.73 17.34
N VAL A 199 -13.54 17.07 17.30
CA VAL A 199 -12.99 16.46 16.09
C VAL A 199 -13.57 15.06 15.92
N SER A 200 -13.99 14.71 14.71
CA SER A 200 -14.52 13.38 14.42
C SER A 200 -13.46 12.30 14.67
N GLU A 201 -13.83 11.20 15.34
CA GLU A 201 -12.95 10.06 15.60
C GLU A 201 -12.37 9.46 14.29
N SER A 202 -13.11 9.55 13.19
CA SER A 202 -12.67 9.18 11.85
C SER A 202 -11.38 9.91 11.43
N MET A 203 -11.31 11.23 11.69
CA MET A 203 -10.13 12.04 11.37
C MET A 203 -8.90 11.66 12.21
N ILE A 204 -9.10 11.37 13.49
CA ILE A 204 -8.02 10.91 14.37
C ILE A 204 -7.49 9.57 13.85
N SER A 205 -8.39 8.65 13.52
CA SER A 205 -8.04 7.34 12.98
C SER A 205 -7.30 7.45 11.64
N GLU A 206 -7.69 8.40 10.80
CA GLU A 206 -7.02 8.72 9.54
C GLU A 206 -5.61 9.28 9.77
N GLY A 207 -5.44 10.23 10.69
CA GLY A 207 -4.13 10.74 11.10
C GLY A 207 -3.20 9.64 11.62
N GLN A 208 -3.72 8.76 12.49
CA GLN A 208 -2.98 7.60 13.01
C GLN A 208 -2.60 6.61 11.90
N TRP A 209 -3.50 6.35 10.95
CA TRP A 209 -3.21 5.48 9.82
C TRP A 209 -2.08 6.04 8.95
N ILE A 210 -2.14 7.32 8.62
CA ILE A 210 -1.10 7.98 7.84
C ILE A 210 0.23 7.97 8.61
N LEU A 211 0.21 8.27 9.91
CA LEU A 211 1.40 8.26 10.77
C LEU A 211 2.07 6.89 10.81
N ALA A 212 1.29 5.81 10.97
CA ALA A 212 1.80 4.44 10.91
C ALA A 212 2.52 4.15 9.58
N ASN A 213 1.96 4.59 8.45
CA ASN A 213 2.56 4.41 7.13
C ASN A 213 3.84 5.24 6.95
N VAL A 214 3.89 6.46 7.50
CA VAL A 214 5.11 7.28 7.52
C VAL A 214 6.21 6.59 8.35
N TYR A 215 5.86 6.01 9.51
CA TYR A 215 6.81 5.23 10.30
C TYR A 215 7.34 4.00 9.56
N LEU A 216 6.49 3.31 8.79
CA LEU A 216 6.95 2.21 7.91
C LEU A 216 7.95 2.70 6.85
N LYS A 217 7.71 3.86 6.23
CA LYS A 217 8.67 4.47 5.27
C LYS A 217 10.00 4.83 5.93
N LEU A 218 9.96 5.30 7.18
CA LEU A 218 11.14 5.60 7.98
C LEU A 218 11.86 4.35 8.54
N ASN A 219 11.32 3.16 8.32
CA ASN A 219 11.78 1.90 8.90
C ASN A 219 11.72 1.86 10.45
N SER A 220 10.82 2.66 11.04
CA SER A 220 10.47 2.73 12.47
C SER A 220 9.35 1.72 12.80
N ILE A 221 9.72 0.44 12.84
CA ILE A 221 8.74 -0.68 12.89
C ILE A 221 7.93 -0.69 14.19
N ASP A 222 8.56 -0.37 15.31
CA ASP A 222 7.92 -0.50 16.62
C ASP A 222 6.89 0.61 16.84
N GLU A 223 7.22 1.83 16.40
CA GLU A 223 6.33 2.99 16.34
C GLU A 223 5.16 2.73 15.39
N ALA A 224 5.42 2.23 14.18
CA ALA A 224 4.36 1.85 13.25
C ALA A 224 3.40 0.81 13.86
N LYS A 225 3.93 -0.18 14.58
CA LYS A 225 3.10 -1.20 15.25
C LYS A 225 2.30 -0.63 16.41
N ALA A 226 2.82 0.36 17.13
CA ALA A 226 2.08 1.02 18.20
C ALA A 226 0.83 1.70 17.62
N GLU A 227 1.00 2.53 16.60
CA GLU A 227 -0.11 3.24 15.93
C GLU A 227 -1.13 2.26 15.31
N LEU A 228 -0.66 1.22 14.61
CA LEU A 228 -1.56 0.23 14.01
C LEU A 228 -2.40 -0.52 15.05
N ARG A 229 -1.87 -0.79 16.25
CA ARG A 229 -2.65 -1.46 17.32
C ARG A 229 -3.78 -0.59 17.82
N LEU A 230 -3.54 0.70 18.00
CA LEU A 230 -4.58 1.66 18.39
C LEU A 230 -5.75 1.64 17.39
N LEU A 231 -5.46 1.52 16.09
CA LEU A 231 -6.48 1.40 15.04
C LEU A 231 -7.22 0.06 15.05
N THR A 232 -6.64 -1.01 15.60
CA THR A 232 -7.33 -2.31 15.70
C THR A 232 -8.33 -2.39 16.84
N GLU A 233 -8.15 -1.58 17.88
CA GLU A 233 -9.01 -1.52 19.06
C GLU A 233 -10.26 -0.66 18.80
N LYS A 234 -10.14 0.35 17.94
CA LYS A 234 -11.25 1.22 17.53
C LYS A 234 -12.10 0.60 16.42
N ASP A 235 -13.40 0.88 16.43
CA ASP A 235 -14.30 0.57 15.30
C ASP A 235 -14.12 1.62 14.19
N SER A 236 -12.96 1.55 13.53
CA SER A 236 -12.55 2.48 12.47
C SER A 236 -12.54 1.81 11.11
N ASP A 237 -12.67 2.61 10.04
CA ASP A 237 -12.51 2.16 8.66
C ASP A 237 -11.16 1.47 8.40
N TYR A 238 -10.15 1.79 9.23
CA TYR A 238 -8.79 1.24 9.14
C TYR A 238 -8.56 -0.02 9.96
N GLN A 239 -9.56 -0.51 10.72
CA GLN A 239 -9.38 -1.65 11.63
C GLN A 239 -8.92 -2.91 10.89
N ARG A 240 -9.60 -3.25 9.78
CA ARG A 240 -9.31 -4.44 8.97
C ARG A 240 -7.93 -4.37 8.33
N ILE A 241 -7.59 -3.23 7.71
CA ILE A 241 -6.32 -3.04 7.02
C ILE A 241 -5.18 -3.03 8.04
N SER A 242 -5.35 -2.39 9.19
CA SER A 242 -4.35 -2.38 10.28
C SER A 242 -4.04 -3.78 10.81
N LYS A 243 -5.06 -4.64 11.00
CA LYS A 243 -4.88 -6.05 11.39
C LYS A 243 -4.06 -6.82 10.35
N MET A 244 -4.34 -6.60 9.06
CA MET A 244 -3.61 -7.23 7.95
C MET A 244 -2.15 -6.77 7.93
N THR A 245 -1.89 -5.46 8.01
CA THR A 245 -0.53 -4.90 8.02
C THR A 245 0.28 -5.39 9.21
N LEU A 246 -0.32 -5.45 10.42
CA LEU A 246 0.33 -6.02 11.60
C LEU A 246 0.72 -7.49 11.43
N ASN A 247 -0.13 -8.29 10.78
CA ASN A 247 0.21 -9.69 10.49
C ASN A 247 1.36 -9.79 9.49
N ASN A 248 1.37 -8.98 8.43
CA ASN A 248 2.47 -8.92 7.47
C ASN A 248 3.81 -8.55 8.15
N LEU A 249 3.79 -7.59 9.08
CA LEU A 249 4.98 -7.19 9.85
C LEU A 249 5.51 -8.28 10.80
N LYS A 250 4.66 -9.23 11.25
CA LYS A 250 5.12 -10.39 12.04
C LYS A 250 5.97 -11.34 11.19
N HIS A 251 5.63 -11.48 9.90
CA HIS A 251 6.37 -12.35 8.98
C HIS A 251 7.74 -11.79 8.65
N VAL A 252 7.86 -10.48 8.42
CA VAL A 252 9.14 -9.77 8.19
C VAL A 252 10.14 -10.01 9.33
N ARG A 253 9.69 -9.90 10.60
CA ARG A 253 10.58 -10.09 11.76
C ARG A 253 11.08 -11.54 11.90
N ARG A 254 10.28 -12.54 11.49
CA ARG A 254 10.73 -13.95 11.54
C ARG A 254 11.86 -14.21 10.55
N LEU A 255 11.78 -13.60 9.36
CA LEU A 255 12.81 -13.73 8.33
C LEU A 255 14.12 -13.08 8.75
N SER A 256 14.07 -11.89 9.39
CA SER A 256 15.28 -11.24 9.88
C SER A 256 15.97 -12.00 11.02
N ILE A 257 15.22 -12.60 11.95
CA ILE A 257 15.79 -13.43 13.03
C ILE A 257 16.46 -14.69 12.46
N LEU A 258 15.83 -15.36 11.49
CA LEU A 258 16.42 -16.53 10.83
C LEU A 258 17.73 -16.17 10.10
N GLN A 259 17.79 -15.00 9.45
CA GLN A 259 19.02 -14.50 8.83
C GLN A 259 20.13 -14.25 9.86
N ILE A 260 19.83 -13.61 10.99
CA ILE A 260 20.81 -13.37 12.07
C ILE A 260 21.33 -14.70 12.64
N MET A 261 20.46 -15.69 12.83
CA MET A 261 20.88 -17.02 13.29
C MET A 261 21.80 -17.72 12.28
N LEU A 262 21.47 -17.66 10.98
CA LEU A 262 22.32 -18.19 9.91
C LEU A 262 23.68 -17.49 9.85
N GLU A 263 23.75 -16.17 10.07
CA GLU A 263 25.04 -15.46 10.13
C GLU A 263 25.89 -15.85 11.34
N LYS A 264 25.28 -16.12 12.50
CA LYS A 264 26.01 -16.61 13.68
C LYS A 264 26.59 -18.00 13.45
N ILE A 265 25.83 -18.90 12.82
CA ILE A 265 26.31 -20.24 12.45
C ILE A 265 27.48 -20.17 11.46
N LYS A 266 27.53 -19.17 10.58
CA LYS A 266 28.65 -18.98 9.63
C LYS A 266 29.94 -18.50 10.29
N LYS A 267 29.89 -17.92 11.49
CA LYS A 267 31.04 -17.32 12.18
C LYS A 267 31.62 -18.23 13.28
N GLY A 268 30.96 -19.34 13.62
CA GLY A 268 31.44 -20.35 14.56
C GLY A 268 31.83 -21.61 13.82
#